data_AF-A0A961GUK5-F1
#
_entry.id   AF-A0A961GUK5-F1
#
_cell.length_a   1.000
_cell.length_b   1.000
_cell.length_c   1.000
_cell.angle_alpha   90.00
_cell.angle_beta   90.00
_cell.angle_gamma   90.00
#
_symmetry.space_group_name_H-M   'P 1'
#
loop_
_entity.id
_entity.type
_entity.pdbx_description
1 polymer ?
#
loop_
_entity_poly.entity_id
_entity_poly.type
_entity_poly.pdbx_seq_one_letter_code
_entity_poly.pdbx_strand_id
1 'polypeptide(L)'
;VGCSGNRLYLNTGDFTFQDATDDYGLRDSGWGWGAVVEDLDNDGRDEVAANNGYLPAPTPEGASTSEPAAEVVYYDSFVNDPTRLWVWDDEAGTYRDAAMAVGLDDRTVGHALAAFDMDGDGDLDLLSVPVNEPPLLFRNDTPAGAAWLEVALDDPAHPGNAEGVGARIEVTPNEGDAPRVAWIGTDGSYETQSPARAHFGLGDAGEGASTEVHRLEVFWPGENEPQVVNDVPTNQHLVVVRDET
;
A
#
# COMPACT_ATOMS: atom_id res chain seq x y z
N VAL A 1 -12.43 -11.39 -7.17
CA VAL A 1 -13.47 -10.35 -6.92
C VAL A 1 -14.78 -10.83 -7.55
N GLY A 2 -15.93 -10.63 -6.90
CA GLY A 2 -17.23 -11.12 -7.40
C GLY A 2 -18.02 -10.03 -8.15
N CYS A 3 -19.22 -10.35 -8.66
CA CYS A 3 -20.08 -9.43 -9.42
C CYS A 3 -20.42 -8.09 -8.72
N SER A 4 -20.10 -7.92 -7.44
CA SER A 4 -20.34 -6.70 -6.66
C SER A 4 -19.10 -5.84 -6.42
N GLY A 5 -17.96 -6.13 -7.08
CA GLY A 5 -16.72 -5.37 -6.91
C GLY A 5 -15.98 -5.64 -5.60
N ASN A 6 -14.94 -4.85 -5.34
CA ASN A 6 -14.15 -4.90 -4.12
C ASN A 6 -14.90 -4.22 -2.94
N ARG A 7 -14.29 -4.27 -1.74
CA ARG A 7 -14.90 -3.78 -0.50
C ARG A 7 -13.89 -3.02 0.35
N LEU A 8 -14.29 -1.88 0.87
CA LEU A 8 -13.62 -1.17 1.96
C LEU A 8 -14.49 -1.29 3.22
N TYR A 9 -13.90 -1.83 4.29
CA TYR A 9 -14.53 -1.89 5.60
C TYR A 9 -13.77 -0.99 6.58
N LEU A 10 -14.44 0.05 7.08
CA LEU A 10 -13.87 0.91 8.11
C LEU A 10 -14.09 0.28 9.48
N ASN A 11 -13.01 0.13 10.25
CA ASN A 11 -13.09 -0.26 11.65
C ASN A 11 -13.69 0.89 12.45
N THR A 12 -14.87 0.69 13.03
CA THR A 12 -15.58 1.70 13.83
C THR A 12 -15.27 1.61 15.33
N GLY A 13 -14.26 0.83 15.71
CA GLY A 13 -13.96 0.46 17.08
C GLY A 13 -14.74 -0.78 17.52
N ASP A 14 -14.40 -1.33 18.68
CA ASP A 14 -15.11 -2.45 19.33
C ASP A 14 -15.33 -3.70 18.43
N PHE A 15 -14.40 -3.98 17.51
CA PHE A 15 -14.50 -5.05 16.51
C PHE A 15 -15.74 -4.96 15.60
N THR A 16 -16.22 -3.74 15.37
CA THR A 16 -17.30 -3.46 14.43
C THR A 16 -16.77 -2.82 13.16
N PHE A 17 -17.43 -3.11 12.04
CA PHE A 17 -16.98 -2.67 10.71
C PHE A 17 -18.16 -2.13 9.91
N GLN A 18 -17.94 -0.98 9.27
CA GLN A 18 -18.88 -0.37 8.33
C GLN A 18 -18.39 -0.59 6.89
N ASP A 19 -19.28 -1.07 6.01
CA ASP A 19 -19.01 -1.04 4.56
C ASP A 19 -19.06 0.42 4.10
N ALA A 20 -17.90 0.97 3.73
CA ALA A 20 -17.74 2.34 3.26
C ALA A 20 -17.31 2.39 1.79
N THR A 21 -17.46 1.28 1.06
CA THR A 21 -16.87 1.13 -0.28
C THR A 21 -17.35 2.20 -1.26
N ASP A 22 -18.67 2.46 -1.30
CA ASP A 22 -19.24 3.42 -2.23
C ASP A 22 -19.00 4.87 -1.78
N ASP A 23 -18.99 5.11 -0.47
CA ASP A 23 -18.70 6.43 0.12
C ASP A 23 -17.29 6.90 -0.26
N TYR A 24 -16.34 5.95 -0.34
CA TYR A 24 -14.94 6.21 -0.68
C TYR A 24 -14.61 5.99 -2.15
N GLY A 25 -15.57 5.64 -3.02
CA GLY A 25 -15.33 5.54 -4.47
C GLY A 25 -14.49 4.32 -4.90
N LEU A 26 -14.32 3.33 -4.01
CA LEU A 26 -13.46 2.16 -4.21
C LEU A 26 -14.24 0.92 -4.66
N ARG A 27 -15.34 1.05 -5.42
CA ARG A 27 -16.20 -0.12 -5.73
C ARG A 27 -15.61 -1.06 -6.77
N ASP A 28 -14.85 -0.55 -7.72
CA ASP A 28 -14.54 -1.30 -8.95
C ASP A 28 -13.05 -1.39 -9.26
N SER A 29 -12.40 -2.42 -8.72
CA SER A 29 -11.05 -2.81 -9.10
C SER A 29 -10.99 -3.62 -10.40
N GLY A 30 -12.06 -4.32 -10.78
CA GLY A 30 -12.00 -5.44 -11.72
C GLY A 30 -11.71 -6.77 -11.01
N TRP A 31 -11.17 -7.74 -11.73
CA TRP A 31 -10.76 -9.05 -11.18
C TRP A 31 -9.45 -8.94 -10.41
N GLY A 32 -9.55 -8.43 -9.18
CA GLY A 32 -8.41 -8.22 -8.29
C GLY A 32 -7.82 -9.49 -7.70
N TRP A 33 -6.48 -9.49 -7.64
CA TRP A 33 -5.67 -10.52 -6.97
C TRP A 33 -4.94 -9.98 -5.74
N GLY A 34 -4.71 -8.68 -5.70
CA GLY A 34 -3.87 -8.03 -4.73
C GLY A 34 -4.11 -6.54 -4.65
N ALA A 35 -3.89 -5.97 -3.47
CA ALA A 35 -3.90 -4.54 -3.27
C ALA A 35 -2.83 -4.15 -2.25
N VAL A 36 -2.33 -2.93 -2.39
CA VAL A 36 -1.47 -2.23 -1.42
C VAL A 36 -2.13 -0.90 -1.07
N VAL A 37 -1.93 -0.44 0.16
CA VAL A 37 -2.47 0.81 0.70
C VAL A 37 -1.31 1.54 1.35
N GLU A 38 -0.75 2.51 0.65
CA GLU A 38 0.52 3.16 1.00
C GLU A 38 0.51 4.61 0.52
N ASP A 39 1.21 5.49 1.22
CA ASP A 39 1.43 6.90 0.86
C ASP A 39 2.46 6.97 -0.30
N LEU A 40 1.98 6.94 -1.55
CA LEU A 40 2.85 6.81 -2.73
C LEU A 40 3.38 8.17 -3.19
N ASP A 41 2.64 9.25 -2.96
CA ASP A 41 3.07 10.60 -3.33
C ASP A 41 3.65 11.44 -2.17
N ASN A 42 3.83 10.80 -1.02
CA ASN A 42 4.42 11.35 0.20
C ASN A 42 3.63 12.53 0.80
N ASP A 43 2.34 12.69 0.48
CA ASP A 43 1.51 13.79 0.98
C ASP A 43 0.96 13.56 2.41
N GLY A 44 1.05 12.34 2.91
CA GLY A 44 0.49 11.93 4.20
C GLY A 44 -0.84 11.22 4.15
N ARG A 45 -1.28 10.82 2.97
CA ARG A 45 -2.51 10.09 2.75
C ARG A 45 -2.21 8.89 1.87
N ASP A 46 -2.77 7.75 2.27
CA ASP A 46 -2.53 6.53 1.50
C ASP A 46 -3.27 6.55 0.16
N GLU A 47 -2.55 6.19 -0.89
CA GLU A 47 -3.13 5.70 -2.13
C GLU A 47 -3.53 4.23 -1.99
N VAL A 48 -4.44 3.79 -2.86
CA VAL A 48 -4.76 2.36 -3.00
C VAL A 48 -4.36 1.91 -4.40
N ALA A 49 -3.46 0.94 -4.50
CA ALA A 49 -3.17 0.28 -5.78
C ALA A 49 -3.66 -1.16 -5.76
N ALA A 50 -4.19 -1.65 -6.88
CA ALA A 50 -4.65 -3.03 -7.02
C ALA A 50 -4.28 -3.60 -8.38
N ASN A 51 -3.73 -4.82 -8.38
CA ASN A 51 -3.48 -5.56 -9.61
C ASN A 51 -4.71 -6.41 -9.96
N ASN A 52 -4.96 -6.53 -11.27
CA ASN A 52 -6.16 -7.18 -11.77
C ASN A 52 -5.86 -8.06 -12.98
N GLY A 53 -6.91 -8.68 -13.50
CA GLY A 53 -6.86 -9.49 -14.71
C GLY A 53 -7.34 -10.91 -14.44
N TYR A 54 -7.85 -11.57 -15.46
CA TYR A 54 -8.29 -12.95 -15.37
C TYR A 54 -7.56 -13.79 -16.40
N LEU A 55 -6.93 -14.89 -15.96
CA LEU A 55 -6.36 -15.88 -16.87
C LEU A 55 -7.42 -16.97 -17.16
N PRO A 56 -7.98 -17.04 -18.38
CA PRO A 56 -8.97 -18.06 -18.69
C PRO A 56 -8.37 -19.46 -18.62
N ALA A 57 -9.16 -20.42 -18.13
CA ALA A 57 -8.78 -21.82 -18.20
C ALA A 57 -8.64 -22.24 -19.68
N PRO A 58 -7.62 -23.06 -20.03
CA PRO A 58 -7.46 -23.56 -21.38
C PRO A 58 -8.72 -24.34 -21.79
N THR A 59 -9.24 -24.05 -22.99
CA THR A 59 -10.40 -24.76 -23.52
C THR A 59 -10.04 -26.24 -23.70
N PRO A 60 -10.78 -27.19 -23.12
CA PRO A 60 -10.51 -28.61 -23.30
C PRO A 60 -10.54 -29.00 -24.79
N GLU A 61 -9.61 -29.85 -25.21
CA GLU A 61 -9.53 -30.35 -26.58
C GLU A 61 -10.85 -31.05 -26.97
N GLY A 62 -11.51 -30.57 -28.03
CA GLY A 62 -12.81 -31.09 -28.50
C GLY A 62 -14.06 -30.38 -27.98
N ALA A 63 -13.93 -29.27 -27.23
CA ALA A 63 -15.07 -28.43 -26.86
C ALA A 63 -15.73 -27.79 -28.10
N SER A 64 -17.08 -27.77 -28.12
CA SER A 64 -17.85 -27.10 -29.18
C SER A 64 -17.70 -25.58 -29.10
N THR A 65 -17.36 -24.92 -30.21
CA THR A 65 -17.20 -23.45 -30.31
C THR A 65 -18.49 -22.71 -30.68
N SER A 66 -19.64 -23.40 -30.67
CA SER A 66 -20.92 -22.81 -31.05
C SER A 66 -21.49 -21.98 -29.91
N GLU A 67 -21.13 -20.69 -29.89
CA GLU A 67 -21.46 -19.67 -28.90
C GLU A 67 -20.97 -19.99 -27.46
N PRO A 68 -20.12 -19.14 -26.85
CA PRO A 68 -19.69 -19.35 -25.48
C PRO A 68 -20.88 -19.26 -24.53
N ALA A 69 -20.89 -20.11 -23.49
CA ALA A 69 -21.86 -19.97 -22.41
C ALA A 69 -21.75 -18.56 -21.80
N ALA A 70 -22.87 -17.98 -21.32
CA ALA A 70 -22.89 -16.63 -20.74
C ALA A 70 -21.88 -16.45 -19.58
N GLU A 71 -21.55 -17.54 -18.88
CA GLU A 71 -20.52 -17.59 -17.85
C GLU A 71 -19.10 -17.35 -18.41
N VAL A 72 -18.78 -17.92 -19.58
CA VAL A 72 -17.50 -17.69 -20.26
C VAL A 72 -17.38 -16.22 -20.68
N VAL A 73 -18.46 -15.65 -21.24
CA VAL A 73 -18.50 -14.22 -21.61
C VAL A 73 -18.31 -13.31 -20.39
N TYR A 74 -18.86 -13.68 -19.24
CA TYR A 74 -18.68 -12.95 -17.99
C TYR A 74 -17.21 -12.95 -17.55
N TYR A 75 -16.56 -14.11 -17.46
CA TYR A 75 -15.16 -14.16 -17.03
C TYR A 75 -14.18 -13.58 -18.05
N ASP A 76 -14.44 -13.77 -19.35
CA ASP A 76 -13.61 -13.20 -20.42
C ASP A 76 -13.61 -11.67 -20.39
N SER A 77 -14.63 -11.04 -19.81
CA SER A 77 -14.69 -9.58 -19.67
C SER A 77 -13.59 -9.01 -18.76
N PHE A 78 -13.03 -9.83 -17.86
CA PHE A 78 -12.01 -9.41 -16.90
C PHE A 78 -10.57 -9.73 -17.35
N VAL A 79 -10.38 -10.33 -18.52
CA VAL A 79 -9.05 -10.80 -18.98
C VAL A 79 -8.04 -9.66 -19.05
N ASN A 80 -8.48 -8.47 -19.45
CA ASN A 80 -7.64 -7.28 -19.63
C ASN A 80 -8.02 -6.16 -18.66
N ASP A 81 -8.51 -6.51 -17.47
CA ASP A 81 -8.73 -5.54 -16.41
C ASP A 81 -7.39 -4.92 -16.02
N PRO A 82 -7.27 -3.59 -16.06
CA PRO A 82 -6.01 -2.93 -15.79
C PRO A 82 -5.70 -2.97 -14.29
N THR A 83 -4.43 -2.86 -13.96
CA THR A 83 -4.00 -2.37 -12.65
C THR A 83 -4.67 -1.02 -12.38
N ARG A 84 -5.08 -0.81 -11.14
CA ARG A 84 -5.79 0.39 -10.67
C ARG A 84 -4.94 1.09 -9.63
N LEU A 85 -5.03 2.41 -9.63
CA LEU A 85 -4.47 3.30 -8.62
C LEU A 85 -5.58 4.29 -8.27
N TRP A 86 -5.95 4.35 -7.01
CA TRP A 86 -6.87 5.33 -6.48
C TRP A 86 -6.10 6.34 -5.64
N VAL A 87 -6.24 7.60 -6.03
CA VAL A 87 -5.73 8.76 -5.29
C VAL A 87 -6.90 9.51 -4.69
N TRP A 88 -6.70 10.12 -3.54
CA TRP A 88 -7.74 10.92 -2.92
C TRP A 88 -8.02 12.19 -3.72
N ASP A 89 -9.30 12.54 -3.84
CA ASP A 89 -9.73 13.81 -4.42
C ASP A 89 -10.34 14.68 -3.31
N ASP A 90 -9.63 15.73 -2.92
CA ASP A 90 -10.08 16.65 -1.87
C ASP A 90 -11.35 17.43 -2.22
N GLU A 91 -11.58 17.72 -3.50
CA GLU A 91 -12.79 18.44 -3.94
C GLU A 91 -14.01 17.52 -3.88
N ALA A 92 -13.84 16.26 -4.29
CA ALA A 92 -14.91 15.27 -4.27
C ALA A 92 -15.11 14.62 -2.89
N GLY A 93 -14.08 14.62 -2.04
CA GLY A 93 -14.08 13.93 -0.73
C GLY A 93 -14.16 12.41 -0.86
N THR A 94 -13.57 11.86 -1.92
CA THR A 94 -13.62 10.43 -2.25
C THR A 94 -12.40 10.04 -3.11
N TYR A 95 -12.14 8.75 -3.28
CA TYR A 95 -11.06 8.32 -4.18
C TYR A 95 -11.47 8.37 -5.64
N ARG A 96 -10.50 8.67 -6.51
CA ARG A 96 -10.64 8.59 -7.97
C ARG A 96 -9.55 7.71 -8.56
N ASP A 97 -9.90 6.95 -9.60
CA ASP A 97 -8.93 6.18 -10.37
C ASP A 97 -8.00 7.12 -11.17
N ALA A 98 -6.70 6.95 -10.99
CA ALA A 98 -5.63 7.71 -11.61
C ALA A 98 -4.67 6.84 -12.42
N ALA A 99 -4.86 5.51 -12.48
CA ALA A 99 -3.87 4.58 -13.04
C ALA A 99 -3.39 4.97 -14.44
N MET A 100 -4.33 5.21 -15.36
CA MET A 100 -4.01 5.59 -16.74
C MET A 100 -3.31 6.95 -16.84
N ALA A 101 -3.59 7.88 -15.92
CA ALA A 101 -2.99 9.21 -15.94
C ALA A 101 -1.50 9.18 -15.59
N VAL A 102 -1.08 8.19 -14.79
CA VAL A 102 0.30 8.02 -14.32
C VAL A 102 1.01 6.82 -14.96
N GLY A 103 0.37 6.13 -15.91
CA GLY A 103 0.96 4.98 -16.61
C GLY A 103 0.96 3.66 -15.84
N LEU A 104 0.13 3.54 -14.81
CA LEU A 104 -0.08 2.33 -14.00
C LEU A 104 -1.24 1.46 -14.51
N ASP A 105 -1.75 1.68 -15.72
CA ASP A 105 -2.89 0.92 -16.27
C ASP A 105 -2.49 -0.37 -17.02
N ASP A 106 -1.42 -1.04 -16.56
CA ASP A 106 -0.97 -2.31 -17.14
C ASP A 106 -2.09 -3.36 -17.11
N ARG A 107 -2.21 -4.12 -18.20
CA ARG A 107 -3.32 -5.08 -18.44
C ARG A 107 -2.88 -6.54 -18.43
N THR A 108 -1.64 -6.82 -18.01
CA THR A 108 -1.25 -8.20 -17.74
C THR A 108 -2.00 -8.72 -16.51
N VAL A 109 -2.10 -10.05 -16.36
CA VAL A 109 -2.79 -10.66 -15.22
C VAL A 109 -1.89 -10.57 -13.99
N GLY A 110 -1.89 -9.43 -13.32
CA GLY A 110 -1.07 -9.16 -12.14
C GLY A 110 -1.59 -9.95 -10.94
N HIS A 111 -0.76 -10.84 -10.39
CA HIS A 111 -1.10 -11.64 -9.21
C HIS A 111 -0.47 -11.05 -7.95
N ALA A 112 0.85 -10.86 -7.95
CA ALA A 112 1.54 -10.20 -6.84
C ALA A 112 1.71 -8.71 -7.08
N LEU A 113 1.61 -7.91 -6.01
CA LEU A 113 1.86 -6.48 -5.95
C LEU A 113 2.54 -6.16 -4.62
N ALA A 114 3.71 -5.54 -4.68
CA ALA A 114 4.45 -5.07 -3.50
C ALA A 114 4.84 -3.61 -3.69
N ALA A 115 4.83 -2.86 -2.59
CA ALA A 115 5.31 -1.49 -2.52
C ALA A 115 6.60 -1.44 -1.70
N PHE A 116 7.63 -0.75 -2.20
CA PHE A 116 8.89 -0.52 -1.49
C PHE A 116 9.71 0.55 -2.21
N ASP A 117 10.56 1.26 -1.47
CA ASP A 117 11.55 2.18 -2.04
C ASP A 117 12.72 1.38 -2.63
N MET A 118 12.75 1.26 -3.96
CA MET A 118 13.66 0.34 -4.65
C MET A 118 15.08 0.90 -4.78
N ASP A 119 15.21 2.22 -4.89
CA ASP A 119 16.47 2.89 -5.17
C ASP A 119 16.97 3.79 -4.03
N GLY A 120 16.20 3.89 -2.95
CA GLY A 120 16.55 4.54 -1.70
C GLY A 120 16.38 6.06 -1.75
N ASP A 121 15.50 6.57 -2.60
CA ASP A 121 15.25 8.01 -2.76
C ASP A 121 14.01 8.51 -2.00
N GLY A 122 13.22 7.58 -1.44
CA GLY A 122 12.17 7.84 -0.49
C GLY A 122 10.77 7.94 -1.05
N ASP A 123 10.58 7.65 -2.33
CA ASP A 123 9.25 7.31 -2.82
C ASP A 123 9.08 5.80 -2.96
N LEU A 124 7.84 5.35 -2.79
CA LEU A 124 7.52 3.94 -2.90
C LEU A 124 7.27 3.58 -4.37
N ASP A 125 7.99 2.58 -4.84
CA ASP A 125 7.80 1.95 -6.14
C ASP A 125 6.83 0.78 -6.04
N LEU A 126 6.31 0.34 -7.19
CA LEU A 126 5.44 -0.83 -7.27
C LEU A 126 6.08 -1.95 -8.10
N LEU A 127 6.21 -3.13 -7.51
CA LEU A 127 6.54 -4.37 -8.22
C LEU A 127 5.28 -5.20 -8.41
N SER A 128 4.89 -5.41 -9.68
CA SER A 128 3.85 -6.35 -10.07
C SER A 128 4.47 -7.62 -10.65
N VAL A 129 3.97 -8.79 -10.25
CA VAL A 129 4.37 -10.08 -10.84
C VAL A 129 3.15 -10.68 -11.52
N PRO A 130 3.06 -10.57 -12.86
CA PRO A 130 1.96 -11.14 -13.60
C PRO A 130 2.17 -12.63 -13.87
N VAL A 131 1.06 -13.34 -14.09
CA VAL A 131 1.10 -14.78 -14.38
C VAL A 131 1.67 -15.03 -15.77
N ASN A 132 2.65 -15.93 -15.85
CA ASN A 132 3.30 -16.36 -17.10
C ASN A 132 3.99 -15.22 -17.89
N GLU A 133 4.22 -14.07 -17.26
CA GLU A 133 4.89 -12.92 -17.85
C GLU A 133 6.08 -12.49 -16.98
N PRO A 134 7.03 -11.72 -17.52
CA PRO A 134 8.09 -11.10 -16.71
C PRO A 134 7.53 -10.15 -15.63
N PRO A 135 8.19 -10.01 -14.47
CA PRO A 135 7.84 -8.98 -13.50
C PRO A 135 7.90 -7.57 -14.10
N LEU A 136 6.98 -6.73 -13.66
CA LEU A 136 6.88 -5.32 -14.03
C LEU A 136 7.23 -4.46 -12.82
N LEU A 137 8.17 -3.55 -13.00
CA LEU A 137 8.59 -2.60 -11.97
C LEU A 137 8.19 -1.21 -12.43
N PHE A 138 7.33 -0.57 -11.64
CA PHE A 138 6.88 0.78 -11.84
C PHE A 138 7.65 1.67 -10.89
N ARG A 139 8.64 2.35 -11.46
CA ARG A 139 9.40 3.36 -10.73
C ARG A 139 8.51 4.58 -10.51
N ASN A 140 8.38 5.01 -9.26
CA ASN A 140 7.79 6.28 -8.92
C ASN A 140 8.85 7.38 -9.03
N ASP A 141 8.43 8.60 -9.34
CA ASP A 141 9.30 9.77 -9.33
C ASP A 141 8.46 10.93 -8.78
N THR A 142 8.35 10.97 -7.46
CA THR A 142 7.49 11.90 -6.72
C THR A 142 7.93 13.35 -6.96
N PRO A 143 7.00 14.33 -7.03
CA PRO A 143 7.36 15.73 -7.21
C PRO A 143 8.42 16.21 -6.20
N ALA A 144 9.38 16.99 -6.68
CA ALA A 144 10.49 17.47 -5.86
C ALA A 144 9.99 18.19 -4.61
N GLY A 145 10.42 17.69 -3.45
CA GLY A 145 10.11 18.29 -2.17
C GLY A 145 8.97 17.62 -1.39
N ALA A 146 8.56 16.39 -1.67
CA ALA A 146 7.77 15.65 -0.68
C ALA A 146 8.72 15.00 0.35
N ALA A 147 8.64 15.43 1.61
CA ALA A 147 9.45 14.86 2.68
C ALA A 147 8.93 13.46 3.05
N TRP A 148 9.83 12.60 3.51
CA TRP A 148 9.48 11.24 3.90
C TRP A 148 10.29 10.76 5.11
N LEU A 149 9.87 9.64 5.69
CA LEU A 149 10.63 8.91 6.70
C LEU A 149 10.28 7.43 6.59
N GLU A 150 11.31 6.60 6.38
CA GLU A 150 11.14 5.14 6.46
C GLU A 150 11.73 4.64 7.78
N VAL A 151 10.98 3.82 8.52
CA VAL A 151 11.36 3.30 9.82
C VAL A 151 11.43 1.77 9.78
N ALA A 152 12.62 1.23 10.06
CA ALA A 152 12.84 -0.17 10.37
C ALA A 152 13.13 -0.35 11.86
N LEU A 153 12.86 -1.54 12.39
CA LEU A 153 13.10 -1.86 13.79
C LEU A 153 14.19 -2.92 13.94
N ASP A 154 14.94 -2.85 15.04
CA ASP A 154 15.89 -3.88 15.47
C ASP A 154 15.68 -4.19 16.96
N ASP A 155 15.18 -5.39 17.25
CA ASP A 155 14.98 -5.94 18.58
C ASP A 155 16.01 -7.05 18.87
N PRO A 156 17.23 -6.68 19.29
CA PRO A 156 18.26 -7.65 19.62
C PRO A 156 17.91 -8.52 20.84
N ALA A 157 16.96 -8.07 21.68
CA ALA A 157 16.48 -8.85 22.82
C ALA A 157 15.55 -10.01 22.40
N HIS A 158 14.92 -9.91 21.22
CA HIS A 158 14.04 -10.93 20.66
C HIS A 158 14.49 -11.35 19.26
N PRO A 159 15.59 -12.12 19.11
CA PRO A 159 16.16 -12.46 17.81
C PRO A 159 15.23 -13.29 16.89
N GLY A 160 14.15 -13.88 17.42
CA GLY A 160 13.11 -14.54 16.62
C GLY A 160 12.07 -13.59 16.01
N ASN A 161 12.07 -12.33 16.43
CA ASN A 161 11.25 -11.23 15.91
C ASN A 161 12.08 -9.93 15.90
N ALA A 162 13.32 -10.00 15.40
CA ALA A 162 14.25 -8.88 15.45
C ALA A 162 13.73 -7.66 14.67
N GLU A 163 12.95 -7.89 13.61
CA GLU A 163 12.32 -6.81 12.83
C GLU A 163 11.09 -6.20 13.52
N GLY A 164 10.72 -6.68 14.71
CA GLY A 164 9.61 -6.10 15.48
C GLY A 164 8.24 -6.28 14.83
N VAL A 165 7.99 -7.38 14.12
CA VAL A 165 6.67 -7.68 13.51
C VAL A 165 5.57 -7.59 14.56
N GLY A 166 4.52 -6.83 14.25
CA GLY A 166 3.42 -6.49 15.15
C GLY A 166 3.63 -5.22 15.98
N ALA A 167 4.76 -4.53 15.82
CA ALA A 167 4.97 -3.20 16.40
C ALA A 167 4.06 -2.17 15.71
N ARG A 168 3.64 -1.16 16.46
CA ARG A 168 2.97 0.03 15.93
C ARG A 168 3.91 1.20 16.02
N ILE A 169 4.04 1.94 14.93
CA ILE A 169 4.83 3.16 14.84
C ILE A 169 3.86 4.33 14.65
N GLU A 170 3.99 5.34 15.50
CA GLU A 170 3.26 6.59 15.36
C GLU A 170 4.27 7.72 15.09
N VAL A 171 4.04 8.48 14.02
CA VAL A 171 4.85 9.65 13.66
C VAL A 171 3.97 10.89 13.70
N THR A 172 4.35 11.85 14.53
CA THR A 172 3.76 13.20 14.56
C THR A 172 4.71 14.16 13.84
N PRO A 173 4.36 14.64 12.62
CA PRO A 173 5.26 15.49 11.84
C PRO A 173 5.54 16.84 12.53
N ASN A 174 4.51 17.59 12.94
CA ASN A 174 4.66 18.87 13.63
C ASN A 174 3.92 18.90 14.97
N GLU A 175 4.33 19.81 15.86
CA GLU A 175 3.65 20.03 17.14
C GLU A 175 2.17 20.38 16.92
N GLY A 176 1.27 19.55 17.44
CA GLY A 176 -0.17 19.72 17.32
C GLY A 176 -0.84 18.94 16.19
N ASP A 177 -0.07 18.29 15.31
CA ASP A 177 -0.60 17.39 14.29
C ASP A 177 -1.16 16.10 14.91
N ALA A 178 -2.10 15.47 14.21
CA ALA A 178 -2.48 14.09 14.52
C ALA A 178 -1.36 13.13 14.10
N PRO A 179 -1.10 12.05 14.86
CA PRO A 179 -0.11 11.06 14.47
C PRO A 179 -0.54 10.29 13.21
N ARG A 180 0.42 10.05 12.33
CA ARG A 180 0.34 9.06 11.26
C ARG A 180 0.73 7.71 11.84
N VAL A 181 0.01 6.65 11.50
CA VAL A 181 0.15 5.34 12.17
C VAL A 181 0.42 4.26 11.14
N ALA A 182 1.50 3.52 11.33
CA ALA A 182 1.82 2.34 10.57
C ALA A 182 2.12 1.15 11.50
N TRP A 183 1.95 -0.06 10.99
CA TRP A 183 2.31 -1.28 11.71
C TRP A 183 3.48 -1.94 10.98
N ILE A 184 4.45 -2.47 11.73
CA ILE A 184 5.46 -3.33 11.12
C ILE A 184 4.82 -4.68 10.85
N GLY A 185 4.53 -4.88 9.57
CA GLY A 185 3.83 -6.03 9.04
C GLY A 185 4.75 -7.01 8.31
N THR A 186 4.13 -8.13 8.01
CA THR A 186 4.54 -9.13 7.02
C THR A 186 3.39 -9.20 6.00
N ASP A 187 2.85 -8.03 5.68
CA ASP A 187 1.74 -7.84 4.78
C ASP A 187 2.22 -7.84 3.33
N GLY A 188 1.27 -7.94 2.43
CA GLY A 188 1.51 -8.13 1.02
C GLY A 188 0.26 -8.68 0.36
N SER A 189 0.28 -8.69 -0.97
CA SER A 189 -0.77 -9.29 -1.74
C SER A 189 -0.57 -10.80 -1.95
N TYR A 190 -1.29 -11.38 -2.90
CA TYR A 190 -1.12 -12.76 -3.32
C TYR A 190 0.36 -13.11 -3.61
N GLU A 191 0.87 -14.13 -2.90
CA GLU A 191 2.23 -14.70 -3.04
C GLU A 191 3.38 -13.68 -2.92
N THR A 192 3.19 -12.59 -2.17
CA THR A 192 4.23 -11.59 -1.92
C THR A 192 4.22 -11.11 -0.47
N GLN A 193 5.28 -10.43 -0.10
CA GLN A 193 5.47 -9.79 1.19
C GLN A 193 6.24 -8.48 0.98
N SER A 194 5.71 -7.38 1.50
CA SER A 194 6.42 -6.10 1.60
C SER A 194 7.54 -6.19 2.65
N PRO A 195 8.59 -5.35 2.55
CA PRO A 195 9.61 -5.27 3.59
C PRO A 195 9.00 -4.94 4.97
N ALA A 196 9.60 -5.45 6.05
CA ALA A 196 9.18 -5.14 7.42
C ALA A 196 9.62 -3.72 7.83
N ARG A 197 9.03 -2.71 7.18
CA ARG A 197 9.38 -1.30 7.27
C ARG A 197 8.10 -0.48 7.23
N ALA A 198 8.07 0.62 7.96
CA ALA A 198 6.97 1.58 7.91
C ALA A 198 7.41 2.81 7.12
N HIS A 199 6.67 3.12 6.07
CA HIS A 199 6.87 4.33 5.30
C HIS A 199 5.91 5.43 5.77
N PHE A 200 6.40 6.66 5.80
CA PHE A 200 5.60 7.83 6.07
C PHE A 200 6.00 8.92 5.07
N GLY A 201 5.10 9.30 4.17
CA GLY A 201 5.16 10.63 3.62
C GLY A 201 5.03 11.63 4.76
N LEU A 202 5.55 12.83 4.58
CA LEU A 202 5.54 13.93 5.56
C LEU A 202 5.02 15.23 4.95
N GLY A 203 4.64 15.22 3.67
CA GLY A 203 4.15 16.37 2.93
C GLY A 203 5.27 17.31 2.49
N ASP A 204 4.90 18.56 2.21
CA ASP A 204 5.78 19.55 1.57
C ASP A 204 7.05 19.83 2.40
N ALA A 205 8.21 19.52 1.82
CA ALA A 205 9.58 19.82 2.20
C ALA A 205 10.09 21.16 1.64
N GLY A 206 9.18 21.99 1.11
CA GLY A 206 9.47 23.32 0.59
C GLY A 206 10.04 24.31 1.60
N GLU A 207 10.22 25.57 1.18
CA GLU A 207 10.84 26.60 2.00
C GLU A 207 10.02 26.88 3.27
N GLY A 208 10.53 26.45 4.44
CA GLY A 208 9.86 26.57 5.74
C GLY A 208 9.28 25.26 6.28
N ALA A 209 9.40 24.16 5.53
CA ALA A 209 9.08 22.82 6.01
C ALA A 209 10.00 22.39 7.15
N SER A 210 9.47 21.59 8.07
CA SER A 210 10.28 20.99 9.12
C SER A 210 11.28 20.00 8.52
N THR A 211 12.54 20.10 8.93
CA THR A 211 13.59 19.13 8.55
C THR A 211 13.66 17.95 9.51
N GLU A 212 12.81 17.94 10.53
CA GLU A 212 12.74 16.90 11.57
C GLU A 212 11.27 16.62 11.89
N VAL A 213 10.92 15.37 12.22
CA VAL A 213 9.61 15.06 12.78
C VAL A 213 9.58 15.43 14.26
N HIS A 214 8.47 16.02 14.70
CA HIS A 214 8.29 16.45 16.09
C HIS A 214 8.38 15.28 17.06
N ARG A 215 7.80 14.12 16.72
CA ARG A 215 7.79 12.96 17.59
C ARG A 215 7.65 11.65 16.82
N LEU A 216 8.46 10.67 17.19
CA LEU A 216 8.34 9.29 16.75
C LEU A 216 8.14 8.38 17.97
N GLU A 217 7.15 7.51 17.90
CA GLU A 217 6.80 6.56 18.96
C GLU A 217 6.77 5.15 18.41
N VAL A 218 7.53 4.26 19.04
CA VAL A 218 7.52 2.83 18.73
C VAL A 218 6.86 2.09 19.88
N PHE A 219 5.69 1.53 19.63
CA PHE A 219 5.03 0.59 20.52
C PHE A 219 5.50 -0.81 20.14
N TRP A 220 6.49 -1.33 20.86
CA TRP A 220 7.02 -2.67 20.64
C TRP A 220 5.93 -3.74 20.85
N PRO A 221 6.05 -4.92 20.21
CA PRO A 221 5.02 -5.95 20.28
C PRO A 221 4.67 -6.32 21.73
N GLY A 222 3.40 -6.13 22.09
CA GLY A 222 2.87 -6.45 23.42
C GLY A 222 3.06 -5.36 24.48
N GLU A 223 3.64 -4.21 24.14
CA GLU A 223 3.82 -3.07 25.04
C GLU A 223 2.77 -1.98 24.79
N ASN A 224 2.30 -1.34 25.86
CA ASN A 224 1.35 -0.23 25.79
C ASN A 224 2.04 1.14 25.89
N GLU A 225 3.24 1.17 26.47
CA GLU A 225 4.04 2.39 26.57
C GLU A 225 5.03 2.41 25.39
N PRO A 226 5.18 3.55 24.70
CA PRO A 226 6.08 3.64 23.57
C PRO A 226 7.52 3.92 24.02
N GLN A 227 8.48 3.41 23.24
CA GLN A 227 9.80 4.01 23.12
C GLN A 227 9.67 5.29 22.29
N VAL A 228 10.19 6.41 22.78
CA VAL A 228 10.07 7.72 22.13
C VAL A 228 11.41 8.14 21.56
N VAL A 229 11.43 8.49 20.27
CA VAL A 229 12.58 9.09 19.59
C VAL A 229 12.19 10.51 19.20
N ASN A 230 13.01 11.49 19.60
CA ASN A 230 12.79 12.91 19.31
C ASN A 230 13.80 13.40 18.29
N ASP A 231 13.53 14.56 17.69
CA ASP A 231 14.44 15.28 16.78
C ASP A 231 14.95 14.38 15.64
N VAL A 232 14.04 13.60 15.04
CA VAL A 232 14.37 12.66 13.96
C VAL A 232 14.36 13.41 12.63
N PRO A 233 15.50 13.53 11.91
CA PRO A 233 15.51 14.16 10.59
C PRO A 233 14.53 13.54 9.60
N THR A 234 14.01 14.34 8.68
CA THR A 234 13.25 13.84 7.53
C THR A 234 14.18 13.39 6.40
N ASN A 235 13.63 12.72 5.39
CA ASN A 235 14.31 12.22 4.19
C ASN A 235 15.41 11.20 4.50
N GLN A 236 15.09 10.19 5.31
CA GLN A 236 16.04 9.14 5.68
C GLN A 236 15.36 7.80 5.95
N HIS A 237 16.18 6.76 5.82
CA HIS A 237 15.90 5.46 6.42
C HIS A 237 16.44 5.45 7.86
N LEU A 238 15.54 5.30 8.83
CA LEU A 238 15.85 5.19 10.24
C LEU A 238 15.75 3.73 10.69
N VAL A 239 16.76 3.25 11.44
CA VAL A 239 16.65 2.01 12.20
C VAL A 239 16.51 2.35 13.67
N VAL A 240 15.36 2.02 14.28
CA VAL A 240 15.14 2.18 15.72
C VAL A 240 15.50 0.87 16.41
N VAL A 241 16.55 0.91 17.23
CA VAL A 241 16.96 -0.22 18.06
C VAL A 241 16.18 -0.16 19.38
N ARG A 242 15.66 -1.31 19.83
CA ARG A 242 14.96 -1.42 21.11
C ARG A 242 15.88 -1.03 22.26
N ASP A 243 15.41 -0.12 23.11
CA ASP A 243 16.14 0.26 24.32
C ASP A 243 16.36 -0.94 25.25
N GLU A 244 17.54 -1.01 25.88
CA GLU A 244 17.79 -1.98 26.93
C GLU A 244 16.92 -1.66 28.15
N THR A 245 16.02 -2.57 28.53
CA THR A 245 15.20 -2.48 29.77
C THR A 245 16.01 -2.71 31.03
#